data_AF-A0A183HWZ0-F1
#
_entry.id   AF-A0A183HWZ0-F1
#
_cell.length_a   1.000
_cell.length_b   1.000
_cell.length_c   1.000
_cell.angle_alpha   90.00
_cell.angle_beta   90.00
_cell.angle_gamma   90.00
#
_symmetry.space_group_name_H-M   'P 1'
#
loop_
_entity.id
_entity.type
_entity.pdbx_description
1 polymer ?
#
loop_
_entity_poly.entity_id
_entity_poly.type
_entity_poly.pdbx_seq_one_letter_code
_entity_poly.pdbx_strand_id
1 'polypeptide(L)'
;MDLKVILKAMSEIEPPVQLDDRANAPSRDYLLSTSSEPDFDFPQVFYDHVTKCWTDRGVQACFERSNEYQLIDCAKYFLDKIGDIRQNDYNPSEQDILRCRVMTTGIFETKFEVDKVRFQ
;
A
#
# COMPACT_ATOMS: atom_id res chain seq x y z
N MET A 1 -4.82 2.72 -3.52
CA MET A 1 -3.40 2.83 -3.16
C MET A 1 -3.30 3.27 -1.72
N ASP A 2 -2.74 2.43 -0.86
CA ASP A 2 -2.77 2.60 0.61
C ASP A 2 -1.99 3.83 1.09
N LEU A 3 -0.89 4.19 0.43
CA LEU A 3 -0.16 5.42 0.77
C LEU A 3 -1.01 6.68 0.59
N LYS A 4 -1.91 6.74 -0.41
CA LYS A 4 -2.82 7.89 -0.58
C LYS A 4 -3.77 8.03 0.61
N VAL A 5 -4.17 6.92 1.23
CA VAL A 5 -5.01 6.94 2.43
C VAL A 5 -4.25 7.57 3.59
N ILE A 6 -2.99 7.17 3.79
CA ILE A 6 -2.11 7.75 4.82
C ILE A 6 -1.94 9.26 4.59
N LEU A 7 -1.61 9.68 3.35
CA LEU A 7 -1.38 11.09 3.02
C LEU A 7 -2.62 11.97 3.20
N LYS A 8 -3.83 11.43 2.99
CA LYS A 8 -5.09 12.14 3.29
C LYS A 8 -5.33 12.22 4.80
N ALA A 9 -5.11 11.10 5.49
CA ALA A 9 -5.30 11.00 6.93
C ALA A 9 -4.43 11.99 7.72
N MET A 10 -3.23 12.33 7.22
CA MET A 10 -2.34 13.33 7.84
C MET A 10 -3.04 14.65 8.22
N SER A 11 -3.98 15.12 7.39
CA SER A 11 -4.77 16.33 7.66
C SER A 11 -6.12 16.09 8.35
N GLU A 12 -6.57 14.85 8.42
CA GLU A 12 -7.90 14.47 8.96
C GLU A 12 -7.82 14.01 10.43
N ILE A 13 -6.68 13.46 10.86
CA ILE A 13 -6.47 13.04 12.26
C ILE A 13 -6.23 14.23 13.19
N GLU A 14 -6.59 14.08 14.47
CA GLU A 14 -6.42 15.12 15.50
C GLU A 14 -5.47 14.65 16.62
N PRO A 15 -4.38 15.37 16.94
CA PRO A 15 -3.87 16.53 16.21
C PRO A 15 -3.33 16.13 14.82
N PRO A 16 -3.37 17.03 13.83
CA PRO A 16 -2.91 16.75 12.48
C PRO A 16 -1.40 16.52 12.44
N VAL A 17 -0.96 15.69 11.51
CA VAL A 17 0.44 15.38 11.28
C VAL A 17 0.89 16.10 10.01
N GLN A 18 2.03 16.78 10.07
CA GLN A 18 2.63 17.42 8.90
C GLN A 18 3.79 16.59 8.38
N LEU A 19 4.15 16.80 7.11
CA LEU A 19 5.39 16.26 6.55
C LEU A 19 6.57 16.79 7.36
N ASP A 20 7.51 15.91 7.68
CA ASP A 20 8.76 16.29 8.35
C ASP A 20 9.64 17.12 7.40
N ASP A 21 9.72 16.70 6.12
CA ASP A 21 10.38 17.46 5.07
C ASP A 21 9.37 18.13 4.12
N ARG A 22 9.37 19.47 4.10
CA ARG A 22 8.52 20.26 3.19
C ARG A 22 8.86 20.03 1.72
N ALA A 23 10.07 19.57 1.40
CA ALA A 23 10.46 19.19 0.04
C ALA A 23 9.66 17.98 -0.48
N ASN A 24 8.99 17.22 0.40
CA ASN A 24 8.11 16.12 0.02
C ASN A 24 6.70 16.59 -0.38
N ALA A 25 6.35 17.86 -0.21
CA ALA A 25 5.03 18.37 -0.58
C ALA A 25 4.66 18.15 -2.06
N PRO A 26 5.55 18.37 -3.06
CA PRO A 26 5.26 18.05 -4.45
C PRO A 26 5.04 16.55 -4.69
N SER A 27 5.77 15.69 -3.97
CA SER A 27 5.58 14.23 -4.04
C SER A 27 4.22 13.81 -3.47
N ARG A 28 3.83 14.40 -2.34
CA ARG A 28 2.49 14.20 -1.76
C ARG A 28 1.42 14.62 -2.77
N ASP A 29 1.53 15.81 -3.33
CA ASP A 29 0.53 16.37 -4.24
C ASP A 29 0.40 15.50 -5.50
N TYR A 30 1.53 15.05 -6.07
CA TYR A 30 1.56 14.09 -7.18
C TYR A 30 0.82 12.79 -6.84
N LEU A 31 1.10 12.20 -5.68
CA LEU A 31 0.46 10.94 -5.26
C LEU A 31 -1.04 11.13 -4.98
N LEU A 32 -1.44 12.28 -4.45
CA LEU A 32 -2.85 12.61 -4.23
C LEU A 32 -3.59 12.89 -5.55
N SER A 33 -2.93 13.50 -6.53
CA SER A 33 -3.52 13.85 -7.84
C SER A 33 -3.54 12.68 -8.82
N THR A 34 -2.68 11.69 -8.65
CA THR A 34 -2.64 10.50 -9.51
C THR A 34 -4.02 9.83 -9.48
N SER A 35 -4.69 9.65 -10.63
CA SER A 35 -5.99 8.96 -10.66
C SER A 35 -5.83 7.49 -10.28
N SER A 36 -6.89 6.87 -9.76
CA SER A 36 -6.91 5.42 -9.47
C SER A 36 -7.53 4.66 -10.64
N GLU A 37 -7.20 5.07 -11.87
CA GLU A 37 -7.69 4.40 -13.07
C GLU A 37 -7.16 2.96 -13.13
N PRO A 38 -7.96 2.02 -13.66
CA PRO A 38 -7.55 0.63 -13.81
C PRO A 38 -6.32 0.45 -14.72
N ASP A 39 -6.10 1.37 -15.67
CA ASP A 39 -4.99 1.35 -16.64
C ASP A 39 -3.84 2.30 -16.25
N PHE A 40 -3.61 2.52 -14.95
CA PHE A 40 -2.47 3.33 -14.54
C PHE A 40 -1.15 2.57 -14.76
N ASP A 41 -0.29 3.05 -15.66
CA ASP A 41 0.96 2.40 -16.09
C ASP A 41 2.10 2.37 -15.04
N PHE A 42 1.84 2.77 -13.78
CA PHE A 42 2.83 2.82 -12.68
C PHE A 42 4.26 3.20 -13.12
N PRO A 43 4.49 4.41 -13.65
CA PRO A 43 5.81 4.79 -14.17
C PRO A 43 6.85 4.86 -13.04
N GLN A 44 8.15 4.75 -13.35
CA GLN A 44 9.22 4.79 -12.34
C GLN A 44 9.15 6.01 -11.40
N VAL A 45 8.76 7.17 -11.93
CA VAL A 45 8.54 8.40 -11.16
C VAL A 45 7.49 8.24 -10.05
N PHE A 46 6.48 7.38 -10.27
CA PHE A 46 5.49 7.05 -9.26
C PHE A 46 6.14 6.38 -8.04
N TYR A 47 6.95 5.34 -8.28
CA TYR A 47 7.66 4.64 -7.22
C TYR A 47 8.66 5.54 -6.48
N ASP A 48 9.30 6.48 -7.18
CA ASP A 48 10.19 7.45 -6.55
C ASP A 48 9.44 8.39 -5.59
N HIS A 49 8.25 8.87 -5.97
CA HIS A 49 7.39 9.66 -5.09
C HIS A 49 6.86 8.86 -3.91
N VAL A 50 6.44 7.61 -4.13
CA VAL A 50 6.02 6.69 -3.06
C VAL A 50 7.16 6.49 -2.05
N THR A 51 8.37 6.20 -2.54
CA THR A 51 9.54 5.97 -1.69
C THR A 51 9.86 7.22 -0.87
N LYS A 52 9.91 8.41 -1.50
CA LYS A 52 10.17 9.68 -0.81
C LYS A 52 9.17 9.95 0.30
N CYS A 53 7.88 9.84 0.01
CA CYS A 53 6.83 10.06 1.01
C CYS A 53 6.86 8.98 2.10
N TRP A 54 7.09 7.71 1.76
CA TRP A 54 7.15 6.65 2.76
C TRP A 54 8.32 6.83 3.74
N THR A 55 9.47 7.31 3.27
CA THR A 55 10.63 7.58 4.14
C THR A 55 10.49 8.83 5.02
N ASP A 56 9.44 9.64 4.82
CA ASP A 56 9.20 10.84 5.62
C ASP A 56 8.73 10.48 7.03
N ARG A 57 9.35 11.08 8.05
CA ARG A 57 9.01 10.79 9.45
C ARG A 57 7.59 11.20 9.82
N GLY A 58 7.05 12.25 9.21
CA GLY A 58 5.66 12.66 9.38
C GLY A 58 4.69 11.63 8.82
N VAL A 59 5.00 11.06 7.65
CA VAL A 59 4.20 9.98 7.06
C VAL A 59 4.27 8.72 7.91
N GLN A 60 5.45 8.35 8.42
CA GLN A 60 5.61 7.23 9.36
C GLN A 60 4.82 7.45 10.66
N ALA A 61 4.88 8.64 11.24
CA ALA A 61 4.11 8.98 12.45
C ALA A 61 2.59 8.91 12.22
N CYS A 62 2.13 9.30 11.02
CA CYS A 62 0.72 9.14 10.65
C CYS A 62 0.34 7.66 10.48
N PHE A 63 1.21 6.86 9.86
CA PHE A 63 1.03 5.42 9.72
C PHE A 63 0.95 4.69 11.07
N GLU A 64 1.75 5.07 12.08
CA GLU A 64 1.64 4.50 13.43
C GLU A 64 0.27 4.74 14.07
N ARG A 65 -0.44 5.77 13.63
CA ARG A 65 -1.82 6.11 14.03
C ARG A 65 -2.86 5.56 13.07
N SER A 66 -2.52 4.56 12.26
CA SER A 66 -3.45 3.96 11.30
C SER A 66 -4.68 3.32 11.94
N ASN A 67 -4.72 3.14 13.26
CA ASN A 67 -5.91 2.72 13.99
C ASN A 67 -7.02 3.80 14.03
N GLU A 68 -6.71 5.05 13.68
CA GLU A 68 -7.67 6.16 13.64
C GLU A 68 -8.39 6.30 12.29
N TYR A 69 -7.95 5.57 11.26
CA TYR A 69 -8.53 5.59 9.92
C TYR A 69 -8.52 4.20 9.27
N GLN A 70 -9.16 4.06 8.11
CA GLN A 70 -9.28 2.75 7.44
C GLN A 70 -8.08 2.50 6.52
N LEU A 71 -7.02 1.92 7.06
CA LEU A 71 -5.85 1.46 6.30
C LEU A 71 -5.87 -0.06 6.14
N ILE A 72 -5.44 -0.57 4.98
CA ILE A 72 -5.33 -2.01 4.76
C ILE A 72 -4.11 -2.56 5.51
N ASP A 73 -4.26 -3.68 6.22
CA ASP A 73 -3.20 -4.30 7.02
C ASP A 73 -1.92 -4.62 6.22
N CYS A 74 -2.05 -4.90 4.92
CA CYS A 74 -0.92 -5.19 4.05
C CYS A 74 -0.17 -3.94 3.55
N ALA A 75 -0.65 -2.72 3.84
CA ALA A 75 -0.05 -1.48 3.38
C ALA A 75 1.45 -1.40 3.73
N LYS A 76 1.81 -1.65 4.99
CA LYS A 76 3.21 -1.62 5.45
C LYS A 76 4.08 -2.59 4.66
N TYR A 77 3.59 -3.81 4.45
CA TYR A 77 4.33 -4.87 3.78
C TYR A 77 4.69 -4.49 2.34
N PHE A 78 3.74 -3.93 1.58
CA PHE A 78 4.00 -3.52 0.21
C PHE A 78 4.80 -2.21 0.12
N LEU A 79 4.59 -1.27 1.04
CA LEU A 79 5.35 0.00 1.06
C LEU A 79 6.82 -0.22 1.43
N ASP A 80 7.11 -1.15 2.35
CA ASP A 80 8.49 -1.53 2.69
C ASP A 80 9.18 -2.26 1.52
N LYS A 81 8.43 -2.97 0.69
CA LYS A 81 8.94 -3.70 -0.50
C LYS A 81 8.85 -2.90 -1.80
N ILE A 82 8.62 -1.57 -1.73
CA ILE A 82 8.45 -0.76 -2.94
C ILE A 82 9.66 -0.81 -3.88
N GLY A 83 10.86 -1.00 -3.32
CA GLY A 83 12.11 -1.17 -4.07
C GLY A 83 12.18 -2.46 -4.91
N ASP A 84 11.49 -3.52 -4.47
CA ASP A 84 11.37 -4.77 -5.21
C ASP A 84 10.23 -4.67 -6.23
N ILE A 85 9.09 -4.10 -5.82
CA ILE A 85 7.88 -3.97 -6.66
C ILE A 85 8.11 -3.07 -7.88
N ARG A 86 9.01 -2.08 -7.76
CA ARG A 86 9.34 -1.18 -8.88
C ARG A 86 10.19 -1.83 -9.98
N GLN A 87 10.71 -3.04 -9.77
CA GLN A 87 11.52 -3.72 -10.77
C GLN A 87 10.64 -4.23 -11.91
N ASN A 88 11.10 -4.09 -13.15
CA ASN A 88 10.34 -4.53 -14.33
C ASN A 88 10.17 -6.05 -14.39
N ASP A 89 11.06 -6.80 -13.73
CA ASP A 89 11.07 -8.25 -13.61
C ASP A 89 10.54 -8.74 -12.24
N TYR A 90 9.82 -7.88 -11.51
CA TYR A 90 9.21 -8.25 -10.24
C TYR A 90 8.30 -9.48 -10.38
N ASN A 91 8.66 -10.55 -9.67
CA ASN A 91 7.87 -11.77 -9.58
C ASN A 91 7.33 -11.92 -8.14
N PRO A 92 6.01 -11.81 -7.91
CA PRO A 92 5.42 -11.92 -6.57
C PRO A 92 5.75 -13.26 -5.91
N SER A 93 6.20 -13.21 -4.66
CA SER A 93 6.34 -14.40 -3.81
C SER A 93 4.98 -14.93 -3.35
N GLU A 94 4.96 -16.17 -2.84
CA GLU A 94 3.75 -16.72 -2.20
C GLU A 94 3.23 -15.83 -1.06
N GLN A 95 4.12 -15.17 -0.31
CA GLN A 95 3.74 -14.22 0.72
C GLN A 95 3.09 -12.95 0.15
N ASP A 96 3.58 -12.46 -1.00
CA ASP A 96 2.96 -11.34 -1.71
C ASP A 96 1.54 -11.73 -2.15
N ILE A 97 1.37 -12.93 -2.70
CA ILE A 97 0.06 -13.45 -3.12
C ILE A 97 -0.89 -13.58 -1.92
N LEU A 98 -0.42 -14.12 -0.80
CA LEU A 98 -1.23 -14.27 0.43
C LEU A 98 -1.60 -12.93 1.08
N ARG A 99 -0.77 -11.89 0.92
CA ARG A 99 -1.01 -10.55 1.47
C ARG A 99 -1.76 -9.63 0.52
N CYS A 100 -1.77 -9.95 -0.78
CA CYS A 100 -2.57 -9.26 -1.77
C CYS A 100 -4.05 -9.42 -1.45
N ARG A 101 -4.72 -8.30 -1.17
CA ARG A 101 -6.17 -8.29 -0.94
C ARG A 101 -6.88 -8.19 -2.29
N VAL A 102 -7.31 -9.33 -2.82
CA VAL A 102 -8.38 -9.35 -3.83
C VAL A 102 -9.69 -9.48 -3.07
N MET A 103 -10.59 -8.51 -3.22
CA MET A 103 -11.94 -8.65 -2.69
C MET A 103 -12.59 -9.84 -3.38
N THR A 104 -12.86 -10.93 -2.66
CA THR A 104 -13.53 -12.10 -3.21
C THR A 104 -14.96 -11.73 -3.56
N THR A 105 -15.26 -11.57 -4.85
CA THR A 105 -16.63 -11.50 -5.35
C THR A 105 -17.13 -12.94 -5.55
N GLY A 106 -17.69 -13.55 -4.50
CA GLY A 106 -18.25 -14.92 -4.54
C GLY A 106 -17.65 -15.89 -3.53
N ILE A 107 -18.20 -17.12 -3.50
CA ILE A 107 -17.71 -18.24 -2.68
C ILE A 107 -16.75 -19.07 -3.55
N PHE A 108 -15.49 -19.17 -3.12
CA PHE A 108 -14.49 -20.05 -3.73
C PHE A 108 -14.29 -21.27 -2.83
N GLU A 109 -14.75 -22.45 -3.27
CA GLU A 109 -14.43 -23.73 -2.63
C GLU A 109 -13.14 -24.30 -3.20
N THR A 110 -12.14 -24.55 -2.35
CA THR A 110 -10.93 -25.30 -2.73
C THR A 110 -10.94 -26.65 -2.04
N LYS A 111 -11.05 -27.73 -2.81
CA LYS A 111 -11.03 -29.12 -2.33
C LYS A 111 -9.58 -29.63 -2.37
N PHE A 112 -9.06 -30.09 -1.24
CA PHE A 112 -7.74 -30.70 -1.17
C PHE A 112 -7.77 -32.01 -0.35
N GLU A 113 -6.86 -32.91 -0.69
CA GLU A 113 -6.72 -34.23 -0.06
C GLU A 113 -5.34 -34.30 0.62
N VAL A 114 -5.31 -34.53 1.93
CA VAL A 114 -4.08 -34.75 2.70
C VAL A 114 -4.20 -36.09 3.40
N ASP A 115 -3.22 -36.98 3.20
CA ASP A 115 -3.15 -38.30 3.82
C ASP A 115 -4.44 -39.14 3.70
N LYS A 116 -5.05 -39.15 2.50
CA LYS A 116 -6.32 -39.84 2.17
C LYS A 116 -7.56 -39.30 2.90
N VAL A 117 -7.44 -38.15 3.56
CA VAL A 117 -8.56 -37.42 4.15
C VAL A 117 -8.90 -36.25 3.23
N ARG A 118 -10.17 -36.18 2.80
CA ARG A 118 -10.70 -35.09 1.99
C ARG A 118 -11.27 -34.00 2.88
N PHE A 119 -10.82 -32.76 2.66
CA PHE A 119 -11.38 -31.57 3.28
C PHE A 119 -12.34 -30.90 2.28
N GLN A 120 -13.58 -30.65 2.74
CA GLN A 120 -14.65 -29.99 1.99
C GLN A 120 -15.01 -28.68 2.69
#